data_AF-A0A924PVA4-F1
#
_entry.id   AF-A0A924PVA4-F1
#
_cell.length_a   1.000
_cell.length_b   1.000
_cell.length_c   1.000
_cell.angle_alpha   90.00
_cell.angle_beta   90.00
_cell.angle_gamma   90.00
#
_symmetry.space_group_name_H-M   'P 1'
#
loop_
_entity.id
_entity.type
_entity.pdbx_description
1 polymer ?
#
loop_
_entity_poly.entity_id
_entity_poly.type
_entity_poly.pdbx_seq_one_letter_code
_entity_poly.pdbx_strand_id
1 'polypeptide(L)' 'SIIVPCHRVMGADGSLTGYAGGLHRKQALLKIETSPE' A
#
# COMPACT_ATOMS: atom_id res chain seq x y z
N SER A 1 -8.59 -0.90 -0.97
CA SER A 1 -9.52 -0.04 -0.21
C SER A 1 -9.29 1.36 -0.72
N ILE A 2 -10.32 2.04 -1.26
CA ILE A 2 -10.13 3.27 -2.04
C ILE A 2 -10.58 4.52 -1.27
N ILE A 3 -11.43 4.36 -0.23
CA ILE A 3 -11.89 5.47 0.61
C ILE A 3 -10.87 5.78 1.74
N VAL A 4 -10.32 4.75 2.37
CA VAL A 4 -9.23 4.89 3.35
C VAL A 4 -7.93 4.38 2.72
N PRO A 5 -6.88 5.21 2.57
CA PRO A 5 -5.63 4.83 1.92
C PRO A 5 -4.73 4.01 2.85
N CYS A 6 -5.26 2.92 3.43
CA CYS A 6 -4.52 2.07 4.36
C CYS A 6 -3.32 1.34 3.71
N HIS A 7 -3.27 1.27 2.38
CA HIS A 7 -2.11 0.78 1.65
C HIS A 7 -0.91 1.75 1.66
N ARG A 8 -1.10 3.01 2.09
CA ARG A 8 -0.02 4.01 2.25
C ARG A 8 0.63 4.02 3.64
N VAL A 9 0.03 3.36 4.63
CA VAL A 9 0.57 3.29 5.99
C VAL A 9 1.74 2.30 6.03
N MET A 10 2.91 2.72 6.52
CA MET A 10 4.10 1.88 6.65
C MET A 10 4.38 1.51 8.12
N GLY A 11 5.18 0.47 8.36
CA GLY A 11 5.77 0.22 9.67
C GLY A 11 6.69 1.36 10.09
N ALA A 12 6.96 1.48 11.40
CA ALA A 12 7.86 2.52 11.93
C ALA A 12 9.30 2.42 11.40
N ASP A 13 9.69 1.23 10.95
CA ASP A 13 10.95 0.89 10.28
C ASP A 13 10.92 1.10 8.76
N GLY A 14 9.80 1.59 8.21
CA GLY A 14 9.60 1.73 6.76
C GLY A 14 9.23 0.42 6.07
N SER A 15 8.94 -0.65 6.80
CA SER A 15 8.53 -1.93 6.21
C SER A 15 7.08 -1.91 5.72
N LEU A 16 6.81 -2.65 4.64
CA LEU A 16 5.46 -2.82 4.12
C LEU A 16 4.75 -3.94 4.87
N THR A 17 3.99 -3.59 5.91
CA THR A 17 3.31 -4.56 6.79
C THR A 17 1.82 -4.25 6.93
N GLY A 18 1.07 -5.11 7.60
CA GLY A 18 -0.28 -4.81 8.09
C GLY A 18 -1.29 -4.39 7.00
N TYR A 19 -1.72 -5.33 6.16
CA TYR A 19 -2.79 -5.08 5.18
C TYR A 19 -3.75 -6.25 5.08
N ALA A 20 -5.03 -6.01 5.36
CA ALA A 20 -6.07 -7.04 5.37
C ALA A 20 -6.22 -7.78 4.02
N GLY A 21 -5.94 -7.09 2.91
CA GLY A 21 -5.95 -7.69 1.57
C GLY A 21 -4.66 -8.43 1.18
N GLY A 22 -3.69 -8.54 2.09
CA GLY A 22 -2.38 -9.11 1.83
C GLY A 22 -1.39 -8.13 1.15
N LEU A 23 -0.10 -8.35 1.37
CA LEU A 23 0.95 -7.41 0.94
C LEU A 23 1.03 -7.23 -0.58
N HIS A 24 0.73 -8.27 -1.36
CA HIS A 24 0.72 -8.20 -2.82
C HIS A 24 -0.23 -7.11 -3.36
N ARG A 25 -1.44 -6.99 -2.79
CA ARG A 25 -2.40 -5.94 -3.18
C ARG A 25 -1.94 -4.56 -2.73
N LYS A 26 -1.32 -4.47 -1.56
CA LYS A 26 -0.76 -3.20 -1.05
C LYS A 26 0.34 -2.68 -1.98
N GLN A 27 1.24 -3.56 -2.42
CA GLN A 27 2.30 -3.23 -3.40
C GLN A 27 1.73 -2.83 -4.76
N ALA A 28 0.74 -3.57 -5.28
CA ALA A 28 0.11 -3.24 -6.56
C ALA A 28 -0.55 -1.86 -6.54
N LEU A 29 -1.27 -1.52 -5.46
CA LEU A 29 -1.91 -0.21 -5.29
C LEU A 29 -0.88 0.92 -5.21
N LEU A 30 0.19 0.74 -4.42
CA LEU A 30 1.28 1.72 -4.37
C LEU A 30 1.91 1.92 -5.75
N LYS A 31 2.16 0.83 -6.50
CA LYS A 31 2.72 0.92 -7.85
C LYS A 31 1.84 1.74 -8.78
N ILE A 32 0.52 1.49 -8.78
CA ILE A 32 -0.45 2.23 -9.60
C ILE A 32 -0.43 3.73 -9.28
N GLU A 33 -0.35 4.09 -8.00
CA GLU A 33 -0.29 5.51 -7.58
C GLU A 33 1.03 6.20 -7.95
N THR A 34 2.12 5.43 -8.04
CA THR A 34 3.46 5.95 -8.37
C THR A 34 3.81 5.85 -9.85
N SER A 35 2.98 5.17 -10.66
CA SER A 35 3.21 5.09 -12.10
C SER A 35 3.01 6.48 -12.71
N PRO A 36 4.05 7.08 -13.32
CA PRO A 36 3.88 8.31 -14.07
C PRO A 36 3.06 8.00 -15.33
N GLU A 37 2.15 8.91 -15.70
CA GLU A 37 1.52 8.92 -17.02
C GLU A 37 2.55 9.21 -18.13
#